data_AF-A0A439CTE6-F1
#
_entry.id   AF-A0A439CTE6-F1
#
_cell.length_a   1.000
_cell.length_b   1.000
_cell.length_c   1.000
_cell.angle_alpha   90.00
_cell.angle_beta   90.00
_cell.angle_gamma   90.00
#
_symmetry.space_group_name_H-M   'P 1'
#
loop_
_entity.id
_entity.type
_entity.pdbx_description
1 polymer ?
#
loop_
_entity_poly.entity_id
_entity_poly.type
_entity_poly.pdbx_seq_one_letter_code
_entity_poly.pdbx_strand_id
1 'polypeptide(L)'
;MWRIALTYILRAWAVAVVSCARSFPTKNLIIKNLIIDTDLYSDTDDAGALLLAATSPRANILAINVNVASWYSAVAASAILAHYGHSFADVPVGV
;
A
#
# COMPACT_ATOMS: atom_id res chain seq x y z
N MET A 1 13.98 35.71 23.49
CA MET A 1 13.09 36.09 22.35
C MET A 1 13.47 35.41 21.03
N TRP A 2 14.76 35.27 20.68
CA TRP A 2 15.20 34.60 19.44
C TRP A 2 14.85 33.11 19.30
N ARG A 3 14.87 32.34 20.39
CA ARG A 3 14.58 30.89 20.39
C ARG A 3 13.16 30.54 19.94
N ILE A 4 12.19 31.40 20.23
CA ILE A 4 10.77 31.20 19.89
C ILE A 4 10.55 31.43 18.38
N ALA A 5 11.17 32.46 17.82
CA ALA A 5 11.12 32.74 16.39
C ALA A 5 11.69 31.58 15.56
N LEU A 6 12.82 30.99 15.99
CA LEU A 6 13.44 29.85 15.31
C LEU A 6 12.53 28.61 15.28
N THR A 7 11.80 28.33 16.37
CA THR A 7 10.85 27.21 16.41
C THR A 7 9.65 27.41 15.49
N TYR A 8 9.14 28.63 15.32
CA TYR A 8 8.05 28.90 14.39
C TYR A 8 8.50 28.76 12.93
N ILE A 9 9.72 29.19 12.60
CA ILE A 9 10.30 29.05 11.26
C ILE A 9 10.49 27.57 10.89
N LEU A 10 11.04 26.77 11.80
CA LEU A 10 11.24 25.33 11.58
C LEU A 10 9.92 24.57 11.39
N ARG A 11 8.88 24.93 12.16
CA ARG A 11 7.54 24.34 12.01
C ARG A 11 6.88 24.74 10.68
N ALA A 12 7.00 26.01 10.27
CA ALA A 12 6.50 26.46 8.99
C ALA A 12 7.20 25.75 7.82
N TRP A 13 8.51 25.53 7.92
CA TRP A 13 9.28 24.74 6.96
C TRP A 13 8.81 23.28 6.89
N ALA A 14 8.61 22.62 8.03
CA ALA A 14 8.10 21.25 8.08
C ALA A 14 6.71 21.14 7.42
N VAL A 15 5.81 22.09 7.70
CA VAL A 15 4.48 22.14 7.08
C VAL A 15 4.58 22.39 5.57
N ALA A 16 5.45 23.29 5.12
CA ALA A 16 5.64 23.58 3.71
C ALA A 16 6.22 22.38 2.94
N VAL A 17 7.19 21.66 3.51
CA VAL A 17 7.77 20.44 2.93
C VAL A 17 6.72 19.33 2.81
N VAL A 18 5.91 19.13 3.86
CA VAL A 18 4.81 18.14 3.85
C VAL A 18 3.70 18.52 2.85
N SER A 19 3.46 19.82 2.64
CA SER A 19 2.43 20.32 1.72
C SER A 19 2.88 20.23 0.26
N CYS A 20 4.17 20.48 -0.02
CA CYS A 20 4.77 20.33 -1.35
C CYS A 20 4.75 18.86 -1.82
N ALA A 21 5.05 17.92 -0.91
CA ALA A 21 5.01 16.48 -1.21
C ALA A 21 3.60 15.93 -1.52
N ARG A 22 2.53 16.67 -1.22
CA ARG A 22 1.13 16.25 -1.45
C ARG A 22 0.51 16.78 -2.73
N SER A 23 1.20 17.66 -3.46
CA SER A 23 0.66 18.27 -4.69
C SER A 23 1.25 17.60 -5.93
N PHE A 24 1.11 16.28 -6.02
CA PHE A 24 1.26 15.61 -7.31
C PHE A 24 -0.04 15.82 -8.10
N PRO A 25 0.02 16.26 -9.37
CA PRO A 25 -1.17 16.41 -10.18
C PRO A 25 -1.85 15.04 -10.31
N THR A 26 -3.06 14.93 -9.76
CA THR A 26 -3.91 13.76 -9.96
C THR A 26 -4.37 13.77 -11.42
N LYS A 27 -3.60 13.11 -12.29
CA LYS A 27 -4.18 12.57 -13.53
C LYS A 27 -5.47 11.86 -13.11
N ASN A 28 -6.57 11.99 -13.86
CA ASN A 28 -7.74 11.13 -13.69
C ASN A 28 -7.27 9.69 -13.91
N LEU A 29 -6.81 9.05 -12.84
CA LEU A 29 -6.30 7.69 -12.86
C LEU A 29 -7.53 6.81 -12.92
N ILE A 30 -7.70 6.11 -14.04
CA ILE A 30 -8.66 5.01 -14.08
C ILE A 30 -8.14 3.97 -13.09
N ILE A 31 -8.78 3.91 -11.93
CA ILE A 31 -8.56 2.90 -10.90
C ILE A 31 -9.23 1.62 -11.39
N LYS A 32 -8.46 0.54 -11.44
CA LYS A 32 -8.98 -0.79 -11.76
C LYS A 32 -9.22 -1.56 -10.47
N ASN A 33 -10.44 -2.03 -10.32
CA ASN A 33 -10.79 -2.99 -9.27
C ASN A 33 -10.24 -4.36 -9.65
N LEU A 34 -9.53 -5.00 -8.73
CA LEU A 34 -8.83 -6.27 -8.96
C LEU A 34 -9.23 -7.28 -7.89
N ILE A 35 -9.53 -8.50 -8.33
CA ILE A 35 -9.47 -9.69 -7.48
C ILE A 35 -8.24 -10.44 -7.95
N ILE A 36 -7.33 -10.74 -7.01
CA ILE A 36 -6.04 -11.37 -7.32
C ILE A 36 -6.16 -12.86 -6.98
N ASP A 37 -5.96 -13.71 -7.96
CA ASP A 37 -5.82 -15.15 -7.79
C ASP A 37 -4.33 -15.48 -7.95
N THR A 38 -3.71 -16.03 -6.89
CA THR A 38 -2.25 -16.20 -6.82
C THR A 38 -1.89 -17.49 -6.09
N ASP A 39 -0.81 -18.14 -6.51
CA ASP A 39 -0.22 -19.33 -5.90
C ASP A 39 1.01 -19.01 -5.04
N LEU A 40 0.99 -17.85 -4.36
CA LEU A 40 2.04 -17.35 -3.45
C LEU A 40 2.64 -18.44 -2.55
N TYR A 41 3.75 -19.07 -2.95
CA TYR A 41 4.28 -20.26 -2.26
C TYR A 41 5.81 -20.25 -2.08
N SER A 42 6.57 -20.46 -3.16
CA SER A 42 8.04 -20.64 -3.09
C SER A 42 8.82 -19.56 -3.83
N ASP A 43 8.24 -19.01 -4.89
CA ASP A 43 8.91 -18.08 -5.79
C ASP A 43 8.51 -16.63 -5.46
N THR A 44 9.34 -15.68 -5.88
CA THR A 44 9.19 -14.26 -5.47
C THR A 44 8.36 -13.42 -6.42
N ASP A 45 7.96 -13.98 -7.56
CA ASP A 45 7.19 -13.30 -8.60
C ASP A 45 5.76 -12.98 -8.15
N ASP A 46 5.06 -13.90 -7.50
CA ASP A 46 3.75 -13.63 -6.89
C ASP A 46 3.79 -12.53 -5.84
N ALA A 47 4.80 -12.58 -4.96
CA ALA A 47 5.01 -11.55 -3.95
C ALA A 47 5.29 -10.18 -4.59
N GLY A 48 6.09 -10.17 -5.68
CA GLY A 48 6.37 -8.98 -6.47
C GLY A 48 5.13 -8.44 -7.19
N ALA A 49 4.30 -9.30 -7.76
CA ALA A 49 3.04 -8.92 -8.39
C ALA A 49 2.06 -8.32 -7.36
N LEU A 50 1.96 -8.94 -6.18
CA LEU A 50 1.13 -8.44 -5.08
C LEU A 50 1.63 -7.10 -4.55
N LEU A 51 2.95 -6.91 -4.44
CA LEU A 51 3.59 -5.63 -4.12
C LEU A 51 3.20 -4.54 -5.12
N LEU A 52 3.31 -4.82 -6.42
CA LEU A 52 2.96 -3.86 -7.47
C LEU A 52 1.48 -3.50 -7.42
N ALA A 53 0.61 -4.48 -7.16
CA ALA A 53 -0.82 -4.22 -6.97
C ALA A 53 -1.08 -3.36 -5.73
N ALA A 54 -0.45 -3.67 -4.60
CA ALA A 54 -0.67 -2.98 -3.32
C ALA A 54 -0.16 -1.53 -3.31
N THR A 55 0.85 -1.22 -4.12
CA THR A 55 1.47 0.12 -4.17
C THR A 55 1.03 0.97 -5.38
N SER A 56 0.34 0.37 -6.35
CA SER A 56 -0.09 1.08 -7.55
C SER A 56 -1.26 2.03 -7.25
N PRO A 57 -1.17 3.34 -7.57
CA PRO A 57 -2.27 4.28 -7.40
C PRO A 57 -3.41 4.06 -8.42
N ARG A 58 -3.31 3.01 -9.25
CA ARG A 58 -4.26 2.63 -10.30
C ARG A 58 -4.92 1.28 -10.05
N ALA A 59 -4.60 0.64 -8.94
CA ALA A 59 -5.15 -0.64 -8.53
C ALA A 59 -5.95 -0.45 -7.24
N ASN A 60 -7.14 -1.04 -7.20
CA ASN A 60 -7.93 -1.17 -5.99
C ASN A 60 -8.17 -2.67 -5.78
N ILE A 61 -7.47 -3.26 -4.82
CA ILE A 61 -7.56 -4.69 -4.52
C ILE A 61 -8.84 -4.91 -3.73
N LEU A 62 -9.73 -5.75 -4.26
CA LEU A 62 -11.01 -6.08 -3.63
C LEU A 62 -10.94 -7.36 -2.80
N ALA A 63 -10.10 -8.32 -3.20
CA ALA A 63 -9.92 -9.59 -2.52
C ALA A 63 -8.67 -10.31 -3.07
N ILE A 64 -8.13 -11.23 -2.27
CA ILE A 64 -7.10 -12.19 -2.69
C ILE A 64 -7.65 -13.61 -2.53
N ASN A 65 -7.51 -14.42 -3.57
CA ASN A 65 -7.70 -15.87 -3.55
C ASN A 65 -6.33 -16.53 -3.65
N VAL A 66 -5.99 -17.35 -2.67
CA VAL A 66 -4.72 -18.09 -2.63
C VAL A 66 -4.95 -19.50 -3.16
N ASN A 67 -4.54 -19.77 -4.40
CA ASN A 67 -4.76 -21.04 -5.09
C ASN A 67 -3.63 -22.05 -4.83
N VAL A 68 -3.19 -22.16 -3.58
CA VAL A 68 -2.20 -23.16 -3.16
C VAL A 68 -2.58 -23.73 -1.80
N ALA A 69 -2.45 -25.04 -1.64
CA ALA A 69 -2.78 -25.76 -0.41
C ALA A 69 -1.71 -25.52 0.68
N SER A 70 -1.63 -24.28 1.16
CA SER A 70 -0.64 -23.84 2.13
C SER A 70 -1.24 -22.78 3.06
N TRP A 71 -1.33 -23.14 4.34
CA TRP A 71 -1.70 -22.19 5.39
C TRP A 71 -0.78 -20.95 5.43
N TYR A 72 0.51 -21.14 5.14
CA TYR A 72 1.50 -20.05 5.19
C TYR A 72 1.29 -19.01 4.09
N SER A 73 0.69 -19.41 2.96
CA SER A 73 0.49 -18.54 1.80
C SER A 73 -0.54 -17.45 2.06
N ALA A 74 -1.67 -17.78 2.69
CA ALA A 74 -2.67 -16.78 3.08
C ALA A 74 -2.15 -15.81 4.15
N VAL A 75 -1.37 -16.32 5.11
CA VAL A 75 -0.72 -15.49 6.13
C VAL A 75 0.32 -14.55 5.50
N ALA A 76 1.11 -15.05 4.55
CA ALA A 76 2.10 -14.25 3.83
C ALA A 76 1.43 -13.14 2.99
N ALA A 77 0.36 -13.46 2.24
CA ALA A 77 -0.41 -12.48 1.49
C ALA A 77 -0.98 -11.38 2.40
N SER A 78 -1.55 -11.78 3.55
CA SER A 78 -2.07 -10.85 4.55
C SER A 78 -0.99 -9.95 5.15
N ALA A 79 0.21 -10.50 5.42
CA ALA A 79 1.33 -9.74 5.95
C ALA A 79 1.88 -8.72 4.94
N ILE A 80 1.97 -9.09 3.66
CA ILE A 80 2.38 -8.18 2.58
C ILE A 80 1.38 -7.04 2.45
N LEU A 81 0.08 -7.33 2.40
CA LEU A 81 -0.98 -6.32 2.34
C LEU A 81 -0.92 -5.36 3.54
N ALA A 82 -0.82 -5.90 4.76
CA ALA A 82 -0.75 -5.11 5.98
C ALA A 82 0.48 -4.19 6.00
N HIS A 83 1.62 -4.66 5.47
CA HIS A 83 2.84 -3.85 5.35
C HIS A 83 2.63 -2.61 4.47
N TYR A 84 1.80 -2.71 3.42
CA TYR A 84 1.49 -1.61 2.50
C TYR A 84 0.23 -0.83 2.88
N GLY A 85 -0.31 -1.03 4.09
CA GLY A 85 -1.44 -0.26 4.60
C GLY A 85 -2.81 -0.75 4.17
N HIS A 86 -2.89 -1.97 3.62
CA HIS A 86 -4.17 -2.65 3.34
C HIS A 86 -4.53 -3.51 4.53
N SER A 87 -5.60 -3.16 5.25
CA SER A 87 -6.03 -3.93 6.41
C SER A 87 -6.87 -5.14 6.00
N PHE A 88 -6.91 -6.17 6.85
CA PHE A 88 -7.77 -7.34 6.63
C PHE A 88 -9.27 -6.98 6.57
N ALA A 89 -9.68 -5.88 7.21
CA ALA A 89 -11.06 -5.40 7.13
C ALA A 89 -11.41 -4.84 5.75
N ASP A 90 -10.41 -4.39 4.98
CA ASP A 90 -10.58 -3.77 3.66
C ASP A 90 -10.42 -4.79 2.52
N VAL A 91 -9.49 -5.74 2.67
CA VAL A 91 -9.16 -6.73 1.65
C VAL A 91 -9.19 -8.14 2.22
N PRO A 92 -10.26 -8.93 1.99
CA PRO A 92 -10.32 -10.32 2.43
C PRO A 92 -9.32 -11.20 1.65
N VAL A 93 -8.71 -12.14 2.38
CA VAL A 93 -7.82 -13.18 1.83
C VAL A 93 -8.44 -14.55 2.06
N GLY A 94 -8.72 -15.27 0.98
CA GLY A 94 -9.24 -16.64 0.98
C GLY A 94 -8.19 -17.66 0.52
N VAL A 95 -8.47 -18.94 0.78
CA VAL A 95 -7.73 -20.14 0.33
C VAL A 95 -8.67 -21.12 -0.35
#